data_AF-A0A7L4QNA1-F1
#
_entry.id   AF-A0A7L4QNA1-F1
#
_cell.length_a   1.000
_cell.length_b   1.000
_cell.length_c   1.000
_cell.angle_alpha   90.00
_cell.angle_beta   90.00
_cell.angle_gamma   90.00
#
_symmetry.space_group_name_H-M   'P 1'
#
loop_
_entity.id
_entity.type
_entity.pdbx_description
1 polymer ?
#
loop_
_entity_poly.entity_id
_entity_poly.type
_entity_poly.pdbx_seq_one_letter_code
_entity_poly.pdbx_strand_id
1 'polypeptide(L)'
;MDSTSTGFDINWYENVSAYILEHQDTDGWWASTNGYGIGLKNISTAWAMLTLERVVPEVRIQVFVDIKPGSCPNPINTKSNGVLPVAILGTEDFDVTTIDPATVRLTREGYEYSVAPLRWAYEDVATPYLGELCCCHDLNGDGILDLTLKFKTQEVKMLITLPDDKGETFPLTIIGNLMEEFDGTAFYGQDCVWVLK
;
A
#
# COMPACT_ATOMS: atom_id res chain seq x y z
N MET A 1 -32.19 -21.63 -2.98
CA MET A 1 -32.92 -21.02 -1.86
C MET A 1 -31.87 -20.57 -0.86
N ASP A 2 -31.98 -19.29 -0.54
CA ASP A 2 -31.01 -18.35 0.00
C ASP A 2 -30.30 -18.82 1.28
N SER A 3 -28.97 -18.72 1.30
CA SER A 3 -28.13 -18.83 2.50
C SER A 3 -27.30 -17.55 2.64
N THR A 4 -28.00 -16.43 2.83
CA THR A 4 -27.39 -15.19 3.29
C THR A 4 -27.06 -15.33 4.78
N SER A 5 -25.82 -15.76 5.03
CA SER A 5 -25.12 -15.41 6.27
C SER A 5 -24.98 -13.88 6.29
N THR A 6 -25.98 -13.19 6.83
CA THR A 6 -25.81 -11.80 7.25
C THR A 6 -24.82 -11.83 8.41
N GLY A 7 -23.53 -11.71 8.11
CA GLY A 7 -22.55 -11.30 9.08
C GLY A 7 -23.09 -9.99 9.65
N PHE A 8 -23.49 -10.00 10.92
CA PHE A 8 -23.93 -8.78 11.56
C PHE A 8 -22.73 -7.83 11.53
N ASP A 9 -22.85 -6.78 10.74
CA ASP A 9 -21.99 -5.61 10.81
C ASP A 9 -22.33 -4.88 12.12
N ILE A 10 -22.04 -5.53 13.25
CA ILE A 10 -22.10 -4.91 14.57
C ILE A 10 -20.95 -3.93 14.55
N ASN A 11 -21.28 -2.65 14.46
CA ASN A 11 -20.33 -1.57 14.68
C ASN A 11 -19.96 -1.54 16.17
N TRP A 12 -19.23 -2.58 16.59
CA TRP A 12 -18.83 -2.84 17.96
C TRP A 12 -18.01 -1.67 18.48
N TYR A 13 -17.22 -1.02 17.62
CA TYR A 13 -16.41 0.12 17.98
C TYR A 13 -17.28 1.31 18.38
N GLU A 14 -18.28 1.69 17.57
CA GLU A 14 -19.20 2.78 17.93
C GLU A 14 -19.94 2.45 19.23
N ASN A 15 -20.43 1.22 19.38
CA ASN A 15 -21.18 0.83 20.58
C ASN A 15 -20.32 0.81 21.85
N VAL A 16 -19.10 0.26 21.76
CA VAL A 16 -18.17 0.17 22.89
C VAL A 16 -17.56 1.53 23.21
N SER A 17 -17.20 2.33 22.21
CA SER A 17 -16.66 3.68 22.42
C SER A 17 -17.72 4.62 23.03
N ALA A 18 -18.97 4.56 22.56
CA ALA A 18 -20.07 5.31 23.15
C ALA A 18 -20.29 4.92 24.62
N TYR A 19 -20.28 3.62 24.93
CA TYR A 19 -20.38 3.14 26.31
C TYR A 19 -19.21 3.63 27.17
N ILE A 20 -17.98 3.55 26.67
CA ILE A 20 -16.79 4.04 27.39
C ILE A 20 -16.93 5.55 27.64
N LEU A 21 -17.27 6.37 26.64
CA LEU A 21 -17.41 7.81 26.80
C LEU A 21 -18.52 8.21 27.78
N GLU A 22 -19.65 7.50 27.78
CA GLU A 22 -20.76 7.75 28.72
C GLU A 22 -20.36 7.48 30.19
N HIS A 23 -19.39 6.59 30.41
CA HIS A 23 -18.95 6.17 31.74
C HIS A 23 -17.61 6.81 32.17
N GLN A 24 -17.18 7.90 31.51
CA GLN A 24 -16.03 8.69 31.94
C GLN A 24 -16.42 9.60 33.10
N ASP A 25 -15.65 9.57 34.20
CA ASP A 25 -15.81 10.51 35.30
C ASP A 25 -15.47 11.95 34.86
N THR A 26 -15.94 12.95 35.59
CA THR A 26 -15.68 14.38 35.30
C THR A 26 -14.20 14.76 35.28
N ASP A 27 -13.35 13.98 35.95
CA ASP A 27 -11.91 14.18 36.00
C ASP A 27 -11.16 13.54 34.81
N GLY A 28 -11.89 12.89 33.88
CA GLY A 28 -11.33 12.28 32.68
C GLY A 28 -10.88 10.82 32.84
N TRP A 29 -11.35 10.12 33.87
CA TRP A 29 -10.89 8.77 34.22
C TRP A 29 -12.01 7.73 34.17
N TRP A 30 -11.62 6.45 34.14
CA TRP A 30 -12.52 5.32 34.31
C TRP A 30 -12.17 4.53 35.57
N ALA A 31 -13.16 4.29 36.42
CA ALA A 31 -13.03 3.43 37.58
C ALA A 31 -13.63 2.05 37.31
N SER A 32 -12.96 0.98 37.76
CA SER A 32 -13.51 -0.38 37.71
C SER A 32 -14.76 -0.47 38.59
N THR A 33 -15.91 -0.76 38.00
CA THR A 33 -17.17 -1.03 38.72
C THR A 33 -17.24 -2.44 39.31
N ASN A 34 -16.26 -3.31 39.03
CA ASN A 34 -16.46 -4.76 39.12
C ASN A 34 -16.07 -5.39 40.46
N GLY A 35 -15.89 -4.60 41.54
CA GLY A 35 -15.66 -5.14 42.89
C GLY A 35 -14.35 -5.93 43.09
N TYR A 36 -13.60 -6.20 42.02
CA TYR A 36 -12.22 -6.66 42.10
C TYR A 36 -11.38 -5.49 42.60
N GLY A 37 -11.07 -5.51 43.91
CA GLY A 37 -10.40 -4.46 44.68
C GLY A 37 -8.97 -4.10 44.26
N ILE A 38 -8.62 -4.25 42.99
CA ILE A 38 -7.48 -3.58 42.37
C ILE A 38 -7.96 -2.19 41.93
N GLY A 39 -7.97 -1.24 42.87
CA GLY A 39 -8.27 0.19 42.65
C GLY A 39 -7.22 0.87 41.78
N LEU A 40 -7.05 0.39 40.55
CA LEU A 40 -6.08 0.89 39.60
C LEU A 40 -6.84 1.66 38.53
N LYS A 41 -7.40 2.81 38.93
CA LYS A 41 -7.99 3.84 38.05
C LYS A 41 -7.09 4.10 36.83
N ASN A 42 -5.77 4.00 37.01
CA ASN A 42 -4.75 4.05 35.96
C ASN A 42 -4.89 2.93 34.91
N ILE A 43 -5.12 1.68 35.32
CA ILE A 43 -5.28 0.55 34.40
C ILE A 43 -6.62 0.69 33.67
N SER A 44 -7.73 0.88 34.37
CA SER A 44 -9.04 1.03 33.71
C SER A 44 -9.06 2.20 32.71
N THR A 45 -8.38 3.30 33.05
CA THR A 45 -8.21 4.44 32.12
C THR A 45 -7.29 4.08 30.96
N ALA A 46 -6.18 3.37 31.19
CA ALA A 46 -5.33 2.90 30.10
C ALA A 46 -6.06 1.96 29.13
N TRP A 47 -6.89 1.02 29.64
CA TRP A 47 -7.70 0.14 28.81
C TRP A 47 -8.79 0.89 28.04
N ALA A 48 -9.46 1.86 28.68
CA ALA A 48 -10.43 2.73 28.01
C ALA A 48 -9.76 3.54 26.88
N MET A 49 -8.61 4.14 27.15
CA MET A 49 -7.83 4.88 26.14
C MET A 49 -7.38 4.00 24.99
N LEU A 50 -6.84 2.80 25.26
CA LEU A 50 -6.46 1.84 24.22
C LEU A 50 -7.65 1.38 23.37
N THR A 51 -8.84 1.28 23.98
CA THR A 51 -10.06 0.90 23.24
C THR A 51 -10.59 2.06 22.40
N LEU A 52 -10.45 3.30 22.88
CA LEU A 52 -10.81 4.53 22.15
C LEU A 52 -9.78 4.92 21.09
N GLU A 53 -8.55 4.42 21.21
CA GLU A 53 -7.52 4.52 20.18
C GLU A 53 -7.89 3.55 19.06
N ARG A 54 -8.78 4.00 18.17
CA ARG A 54 -9.20 3.22 17.00
C ARG A 54 -8.02 2.99 16.07
N VAL A 55 -7.26 1.92 16.30
CA VAL A 55 -6.32 1.42 15.32
C VAL A 55 -7.14 0.64 14.30
N VAL A 56 -7.64 1.34 13.29
CA VAL A 56 -8.13 0.67 12.07
C VAL A 56 -6.88 0.25 11.33
N PRO A 57 -6.57 -1.06 11.20
CA PRO A 57 -5.52 -1.46 10.28
C PRO A 57 -5.91 -0.93 8.90
N GLU A 58 -5.04 -0.12 8.30
CA GLU A 58 -5.25 0.27 6.91
C GLU A 58 -5.18 -1.00 6.07
N VAL A 59 -6.34 -1.48 5.63
CA VAL A 59 -6.40 -2.59 4.69
C VAL A 59 -5.83 -2.09 3.39
N ARG A 60 -4.64 -2.59 3.03
CA ARG A 60 -4.02 -2.32 1.75
C ARG A 60 -3.85 -3.62 0.98
N ILE A 61 -4.29 -3.63 -0.27
CA ILE A 61 -4.11 -4.78 -1.17
C ILE A 61 -2.65 -4.80 -1.62
N GLN A 62 -1.99 -5.96 -1.47
CA GLN A 62 -0.67 -6.16 -2.04
C GLN A 62 -0.82 -6.56 -3.51
N VAL A 63 -0.12 -5.86 -4.41
CA VAL A 63 -0.13 -6.11 -5.85
C VAL A 63 1.27 -6.43 -6.36
N PHE A 64 1.34 -7.16 -7.47
CA PHE A 64 2.60 -7.41 -8.17
C PHE A 64 2.96 -6.19 -9.02
N VAL A 65 4.25 -5.84 -9.02
CA VAL A 65 4.80 -4.71 -9.77
C VAL A 65 6.05 -5.18 -10.49
N ASP A 66 6.20 -4.77 -11.74
CA ASP A 66 7.42 -4.94 -12.52
C ASP A 66 7.87 -3.57 -13.03
N ILE A 67 9.01 -3.10 -12.53
CA ILE A 67 9.66 -1.90 -13.01
C ILE A 67 10.51 -2.30 -14.20
N LYS A 68 10.21 -1.76 -15.38
CA LYS A 68 10.88 -2.08 -16.64
C LYS A 68 10.66 -3.55 -17.09
N PRO A 69 9.40 -3.91 -17.43
CA PRO A 69 9.05 -5.21 -17.99
C PRO A 69 9.98 -5.66 -19.13
N GLY A 70 10.27 -6.97 -19.15
CA GLY A 70 11.20 -7.60 -20.11
C GLY A 70 12.69 -7.38 -19.78
N SER A 71 13.01 -6.99 -18.55
CA SER A 71 14.37 -6.82 -18.05
C SER A 71 14.49 -7.39 -16.64
N CYS A 72 15.62 -7.99 -16.31
CA CYS A 72 15.98 -8.33 -14.94
C CYS A 72 17.52 -8.44 -14.83
N PRO A 73 18.21 -7.65 -13.99
CA PRO A 73 17.68 -6.58 -13.13
C PRO A 73 17.10 -5.42 -13.95
N ASN A 74 16.57 -4.41 -13.27
CA ASN A 74 15.87 -3.27 -13.88
C ASN A 74 16.77 -2.04 -13.95
N PRO A 75 17.62 -1.89 -14.99
CA PRO A 75 18.59 -0.81 -15.07
C PRO A 75 17.90 0.53 -15.26
N ILE A 76 18.28 1.50 -14.42
CA ILE A 76 17.92 2.91 -14.56
C ILE A 76 19.17 3.76 -14.82
N ASN A 77 19.13 4.53 -15.92
CA ASN A 77 20.14 5.55 -16.19
C ASN A 77 19.65 6.90 -15.66
N THR A 78 20.17 7.33 -14.51
CA THR A 78 19.78 8.59 -13.85
C THR A 78 20.17 9.85 -14.64
N LYS A 79 21.02 9.72 -15.67
CA LYS A 79 21.39 10.80 -16.60
C LYS A 79 20.46 10.87 -17.82
N SER A 80 19.56 9.90 -17.99
CA SER A 80 18.63 9.87 -19.11
C SER A 80 17.49 10.86 -18.91
N ASN A 81 17.11 11.56 -19.98
CA ASN A 81 15.89 12.39 -20.03
C ASN A 81 14.66 11.61 -20.51
N GLY A 82 14.74 10.27 -20.51
CA GLY A 82 13.67 9.38 -20.93
C GLY A 82 12.58 9.16 -19.88
N VAL A 83 11.86 8.06 -20.06
CA VAL A 83 10.83 7.58 -19.13
C VAL A 83 11.21 6.20 -18.60
N LEU A 84 10.82 5.93 -17.36
CA LEU A 84 10.86 4.61 -16.74
C LEU A 84 9.49 3.96 -16.90
N PRO A 85 9.38 2.87 -17.68
CA PRO A 85 8.16 2.07 -17.70
C PRO A 85 8.04 1.25 -16.42
N VAL A 86 6.82 1.14 -15.89
CA VAL A 86 6.45 0.31 -14.73
C VAL A 86 5.10 -0.34 -15.06
N ALA A 87 4.88 -1.57 -14.64
CA ALA A 87 3.59 -2.25 -14.74
C ALA A 87 3.09 -2.64 -13.35
N ILE A 88 1.80 -2.45 -13.10
CA ILE A 88 1.07 -3.13 -12.03
C ILE A 88 0.39 -4.32 -12.68
N LEU A 89 0.66 -5.52 -12.19
CA LEU A 89 0.32 -6.74 -12.91
C LEU A 89 -1.05 -7.24 -12.46
N GLY A 90 -1.84 -7.65 -13.45
CA GLY A 90 -3.08 -8.37 -13.18
C GLY A 90 -2.78 -9.79 -12.70
N THR A 91 -3.72 -10.36 -11.95
CA THR A 91 -3.70 -11.78 -11.60
C THR A 91 -5.11 -12.35 -11.71
N GLU A 92 -5.28 -13.66 -11.52
CA GLU A 92 -6.62 -14.27 -11.40
C GLU A 92 -7.46 -13.65 -10.27
N ASP A 93 -6.80 -13.11 -9.24
CA ASP A 93 -7.43 -12.53 -8.05
C ASP A 93 -7.44 -10.99 -8.04
N PHE A 94 -6.79 -10.34 -9.02
CA PHE A 94 -6.66 -8.88 -9.05
C PHE A 94 -6.84 -8.30 -10.46
N ASP A 95 -7.95 -7.57 -10.65
CA ASP A 95 -8.27 -6.86 -11.88
C ASP A 95 -7.74 -5.42 -11.84
N VAL A 96 -6.71 -5.15 -12.64
CA VAL A 96 -6.06 -3.83 -12.74
C VAL A 96 -6.99 -2.73 -13.28
N THR A 97 -8.11 -3.07 -13.91
CA THR A 97 -9.08 -2.09 -14.41
C THR A 97 -9.87 -1.42 -13.30
N THR A 98 -9.81 -1.95 -12.08
CA THR A 98 -10.44 -1.39 -10.87
C THR A 98 -9.61 -0.28 -10.21
N ILE A 99 -8.34 -0.12 -10.62
CA ILE A 99 -7.43 0.91 -10.10
C ILE A 99 -7.86 2.28 -10.60
N ASP A 100 -7.84 3.31 -9.73
CA ASP A 100 -7.88 4.71 -10.17
C ASP A 100 -6.46 5.18 -10.55
N PRO A 101 -6.12 5.34 -11.85
CA PRO A 101 -4.79 5.72 -12.28
C PRO A 101 -4.36 7.12 -11.79
N ALA A 102 -5.32 8.00 -11.47
CA ALA A 102 -5.03 9.35 -10.97
C ALA A 102 -4.44 9.35 -9.56
N THR A 103 -4.68 8.28 -8.79
CA THR A 103 -4.15 8.11 -7.43
C THR A 103 -2.77 7.44 -7.41
N VAL A 104 -2.35 6.81 -8.51
CA VAL A 104 -1.11 6.03 -8.57
C VAL A 104 0.12 6.92 -8.37
N ARG A 105 0.98 6.53 -7.43
CA ARG A 105 2.25 7.20 -7.16
C ARG A 105 3.37 6.19 -7.03
N LEU A 106 4.55 6.55 -7.54
CA LEU A 106 5.80 5.85 -7.28
C LEU A 106 6.53 6.57 -6.15
N THR A 107 6.97 5.84 -5.14
CA THR A 107 7.65 6.37 -3.95
C THR A 107 8.74 5.42 -3.48
N ARG A 108 9.41 5.75 -2.39
CA ARG A 108 10.36 4.91 -1.67
C ARG A 108 10.01 4.94 -0.19
N GLU A 109 10.10 3.79 0.47
CA GLU A 109 9.86 3.69 1.91
C GLU A 109 10.75 4.67 2.69
N GLY A 110 10.14 5.41 3.62
CA GLY A 110 10.82 6.44 4.42
C GLY A 110 11.01 7.79 3.72
N TYR A 111 10.50 7.98 2.50
CA TYR A 111 10.54 9.25 1.78
C TYR A 111 9.13 9.86 1.71
N GLU A 112 9.02 11.17 1.99
CA GLU A 112 7.76 11.92 1.86
C GLU A 112 7.43 12.27 0.40
N TYR A 113 8.44 12.26 -0.48
CA TYR A 113 8.28 12.60 -1.88
C TYR A 113 7.71 11.42 -2.68
N SER A 114 6.79 11.68 -3.60
CA SER A 114 6.26 10.69 -4.54
C SER A 114 6.10 11.29 -5.94
N VAL A 115 6.07 10.43 -6.94
CA VAL A 115 6.06 10.80 -8.36
C VAL A 115 4.80 10.24 -9.02
N ALA A 116 4.09 11.08 -9.76
CA ALA A 116 2.92 10.66 -10.55
C ALA A 116 3.34 10.13 -11.94
N PRO A 117 2.59 9.19 -12.53
CA PRO A 117 2.84 8.75 -13.90
C PRO A 117 2.52 9.87 -14.90
N LEU A 118 3.30 9.96 -15.98
CA LEU A 118 3.04 10.88 -17.10
C LEU A 118 1.88 10.42 -17.96
N ARG A 119 1.74 9.11 -18.10
CA ARG A 119 0.70 8.42 -18.88
C ARG A 119 0.60 6.97 -18.45
N TRP A 120 -0.52 6.36 -18.77
CA TRP A 120 -0.82 4.96 -18.49
C TRP A 120 -1.58 4.32 -19.65
N ALA A 121 -1.55 3.00 -19.73
CA ALA A 121 -2.27 2.19 -20.71
C ALA A 121 -2.45 0.76 -20.17
N TYR A 122 -3.46 0.05 -20.65
CA TYR A 122 -3.66 -1.36 -20.34
C TYR A 122 -3.03 -2.25 -21.43
N GLU A 123 -2.04 -3.04 -21.05
CA GLU A 123 -1.28 -3.90 -21.96
C GLU A 123 -0.79 -5.12 -21.17
N ASP A 124 -0.76 -6.30 -21.79
CA ASP A 124 -0.15 -7.50 -21.22
C ASP A 124 1.36 -7.48 -21.51
N VAL A 125 2.18 -7.17 -20.50
CA VAL A 125 3.62 -6.88 -20.68
C VAL A 125 4.54 -7.66 -19.74
N ALA A 126 4.05 -8.17 -18.63
CA ALA A 126 4.86 -8.85 -17.62
C ALA A 126 4.16 -10.08 -17.03
N THR A 127 4.91 -10.88 -16.27
CA THR A 127 4.39 -12.02 -15.49
C THR A 127 4.68 -11.77 -14.01
N PRO A 128 3.78 -12.09 -13.07
CA PRO A 128 4.04 -11.94 -11.64
C PRO A 128 5.23 -12.78 -11.13
N TYR A 129 6.16 -12.14 -10.42
CA TYR A 129 7.27 -12.83 -9.76
C TYR A 129 6.93 -13.17 -8.30
N LEU A 130 6.95 -14.46 -7.95
CA LEU A 130 6.56 -14.97 -6.62
C LEU A 130 7.73 -15.16 -5.64
N GLY A 131 8.95 -14.70 -5.97
CA GLY A 131 10.14 -14.89 -5.15
C GLY A 131 10.45 -13.73 -4.20
N GLU A 132 11.71 -13.68 -3.74
CA GLU A 132 12.18 -12.65 -2.82
C GLU A 132 12.28 -11.25 -3.49
N LEU A 133 12.04 -10.18 -2.72
CA LEU A 133 12.11 -8.80 -3.20
C LEU A 133 13.49 -8.48 -3.83
N CYS A 134 13.48 -7.73 -4.93
CA CYS A 134 14.65 -7.42 -5.77
C CYS A 134 15.25 -8.60 -6.55
N CYS A 135 14.76 -9.83 -6.38
CA CYS A 135 14.90 -10.84 -7.41
C CYS A 135 13.80 -10.64 -8.46
N CYS A 136 14.03 -11.15 -9.67
CA CYS A 136 13.12 -10.97 -10.79
C CYS A 136 13.36 -12.05 -11.86
N HIS A 137 12.54 -12.01 -12.89
CA HIS A 137 12.75 -12.68 -14.17
C HIS A 137 12.51 -11.68 -15.30
N ASP A 138 12.81 -12.05 -16.54
CA ASP A 138 12.59 -11.25 -17.74
C ASP A 138 11.45 -11.78 -18.64
N LEU A 139 10.51 -12.54 -18.06
CA LEU A 139 9.31 -12.97 -18.75
C LEU A 139 8.45 -11.77 -19.17
N ASN A 140 7.81 -11.88 -20.33
CA ASN A 140 6.90 -10.86 -20.85
C ASN A 140 5.46 -11.18 -20.40
N GLY A 141 4.47 -10.73 -21.16
CA GLY A 141 3.06 -10.95 -20.87
C GLY A 141 2.66 -12.42 -20.69
N ASP A 142 1.74 -12.66 -19.75
CA ASP A 142 1.21 -13.97 -19.37
C ASP A 142 -0.24 -14.21 -19.83
N GLY A 143 -0.81 -13.25 -20.57
CA GLY A 143 -2.19 -13.28 -21.04
C GLY A 143 -3.17 -12.61 -20.08
N ILE A 144 -2.71 -12.06 -18.96
CA ILE A 144 -3.49 -11.26 -18.02
C ILE A 144 -3.16 -9.77 -18.26
N LEU A 145 -4.17 -8.92 -18.14
CA LEU A 145 -4.01 -7.49 -18.44
C LEU A 145 -3.22 -6.78 -17.33
N ASP A 146 -2.21 -6.00 -17.70
CA ASP A 146 -1.46 -5.14 -16.77
C ASP A 146 -1.84 -3.66 -16.94
N LEU A 147 -1.69 -2.89 -15.86
CA LEU A 147 -1.71 -1.43 -15.91
C LEU A 147 -0.27 -0.91 -16.08
N THR A 148 0.05 -0.49 -17.29
CA THR A 148 1.36 0.09 -17.61
C THR A 148 1.37 1.58 -17.34
N LEU A 149 2.49 2.06 -16.80
CA LEU A 149 2.70 3.43 -16.33
C LEU A 149 4.05 3.91 -16.86
N LYS A 150 4.14 5.19 -17.25
CA LYS A 150 5.41 5.81 -17.67
C LYS A 150 5.76 6.94 -16.72
N PHE A 151 6.85 6.81 -15.97
CA PHE A 151 7.35 7.83 -15.04
C PHE A 151 8.50 8.61 -15.65
N LYS A 152 8.64 9.89 -15.32
CA LYS A 152 9.77 10.71 -15.79
C LYS A 152 11.04 10.32 -15.01
N THR A 153 12.07 9.85 -15.70
CA THR A 153 13.30 9.36 -15.03
C THR A 153 13.95 10.40 -14.12
N GLN A 154 13.87 11.69 -14.47
CA GLN A 154 14.42 12.77 -13.65
C GLN A 154 13.66 13.01 -12.34
N GLU A 155 12.36 12.68 -12.28
CA GLU A 155 11.60 12.76 -11.03
C GLU A 155 11.84 11.51 -10.18
N VAL A 156 11.89 10.32 -10.80
CA VAL A 156 12.24 9.07 -10.10
C VAL A 156 13.63 9.15 -9.49
N LYS A 157 14.58 9.83 -10.15
CA LYS A 157 15.91 10.11 -9.60
C LYS A 157 15.82 10.72 -8.19
N MET A 158 14.86 11.59 -7.92
CA MET A 158 14.72 12.22 -6.60
C MET A 158 14.36 11.24 -5.48
N LEU A 159 13.82 10.06 -5.82
CA LEU A 159 13.53 8.98 -4.86
C LEU A 159 14.77 8.12 -4.53
N ILE A 160 15.74 8.07 -5.43
CA ILE A 160 16.89 7.14 -5.34
C ILE A 160 18.23 7.85 -5.13
N THR A 161 18.32 9.18 -5.21
CA THR A 161 19.62 9.87 -5.17
C THR A 161 20.13 10.03 -3.74
N LEU A 162 21.07 9.19 -3.33
CA LEU A 162 22.19 9.59 -2.49
C LEU A 162 23.46 9.78 -3.36
N PRO A 163 24.49 10.49 -2.88
CA PRO A 163 25.59 11.00 -3.72
C PRO A 163 26.46 9.94 -4.43
N ASP A 164 26.43 8.66 -4.04
CA ASP A 164 27.42 7.63 -4.45
C ASP A 164 26.83 6.28 -4.93
N ASP A 165 25.53 6.20 -5.23
CA ASP A 165 24.79 4.93 -5.33
C ASP A 165 24.97 4.14 -6.66
N LYS A 166 26.14 4.24 -7.29
CA LYS A 166 26.39 3.61 -8.58
C LYS A 166 26.55 2.10 -8.43
N GLY A 167 25.63 1.35 -9.06
CA GLY A 167 25.61 -0.10 -9.01
C GLY A 167 24.81 -0.67 -7.84
N GLU A 168 24.11 0.18 -7.08
CA GLU A 168 23.21 -0.23 -6.02
C GLU A 168 21.80 -0.54 -6.54
N THR A 169 21.07 -1.32 -5.76
CA THR A 169 19.69 -1.71 -6.02
C THR A 169 18.78 -1.05 -4.99
N PHE A 170 17.74 -0.37 -5.45
CA PHE A 170 16.79 0.33 -4.58
C PHE A 170 15.38 -0.22 -4.74
N PRO A 171 14.71 -0.64 -3.66
CA PRO A 171 13.29 -0.94 -3.71
C PRO A 171 12.51 0.36 -3.89
N LEU A 172 11.61 0.36 -4.86
CA LEU A 172 10.60 1.40 -5.06
C LEU A 172 9.24 0.80 -4.82
N THR A 173 8.34 1.63 -4.29
CA THR A 173 6.98 1.23 -3.96
C THR A 173 6.01 1.98 -4.86
N ILE A 174 5.14 1.27 -5.55
CA ILE A 174 3.93 1.82 -6.15
C ILE A 174 2.84 1.81 -5.08
N ILE A 175 2.13 2.92 -4.95
CA ILE A 175 0.93 3.04 -4.13
C ILE A 175 -0.21 3.63 -4.96
N GLY A 176 -1.45 3.40 -4.55
CA GLY A 176 -2.63 3.99 -5.15
C GLY A 176 -3.89 3.52 -4.44
N ASN A 177 -5.04 3.85 -5.01
CA ASN A 177 -6.35 3.39 -4.56
C ASN A 177 -7.14 2.80 -5.73
N LEU A 178 -8.03 1.87 -5.42
CA LEU A 178 -9.09 1.47 -6.34
C LEU A 178 -10.06 2.64 -6.55
N MET A 179 -10.87 2.57 -7.60
CA MET A 179 -11.95 3.54 -7.81
C MET A 179 -12.97 3.46 -6.65
N GLU A 180 -13.72 4.54 -6.41
CA GLU A 180 -14.73 4.58 -5.34
C GLU A 180 -15.80 3.49 -5.46
N GLU A 181 -16.14 3.07 -6.68
CA GLU A 181 -17.08 1.97 -6.95
C GLU A 181 -16.53 0.58 -6.55
N PHE A 182 -15.23 0.49 -6.27
CA PHE A 182 -14.53 -0.69 -5.73
C PHE A 182 -13.97 -0.40 -4.33
N ASP A 183 -14.78 0.28 -3.50
CA ASP A 183 -14.51 0.63 -2.09
C ASP A 183 -13.33 1.58 -1.85
N GLY A 184 -12.70 2.12 -2.89
CA GLY A 184 -11.58 3.06 -2.74
C GLY A 184 -10.36 2.47 -2.02
N THR A 185 -10.26 1.14 -1.95
CA THR A 185 -9.27 0.45 -1.13
C THR A 185 -7.86 0.80 -1.59
N ALA A 186 -6.97 1.12 -0.65
CA ALA A 186 -5.58 1.41 -0.95
C ALA A 186 -4.86 0.13 -1.39
N PHE A 187 -3.86 0.26 -2.24
CA PHE A 187 -2.97 -0.84 -2.61
C PHE A 187 -1.51 -0.41 -2.61
N TYR A 188 -0.62 -1.39 -2.55
CA TYR A 188 0.81 -1.18 -2.71
C TYR A 188 1.49 -2.37 -3.36
N GLY A 189 2.58 -2.11 -4.08
CA GLY A 189 3.43 -3.14 -4.65
C GLY A 189 4.87 -2.64 -4.75
N GLN A 190 5.84 -3.55 -4.77
CA GLN A 190 7.25 -3.21 -4.73
C GLN A 190 8.03 -3.94 -5.80
N ASP A 191 9.01 -3.25 -6.35
CA ASP A 191 10.05 -3.84 -7.18
C ASP A 191 11.30 -2.94 -7.11
N CYS A 192 12.44 -3.43 -7.59
CA CYS A 192 13.72 -2.78 -7.39
C CYS A 192 14.36 -2.30 -8.69
N VAL A 193 14.93 -1.11 -8.65
CA VAL A 193 15.75 -0.56 -9.74
C VAL A 193 17.23 -0.75 -9.45
N TRP A 194 18.01 -1.03 -10.49
CA TRP A 194 19.47 -1.08 -10.44
C TRP A 194 20.08 0.15 -11.08
N VAL A 195 20.84 0.94 -10.33
CA VAL A 195 21.39 2.22 -10.80
C VAL A 195 22.64 2.00 -11.65
N LEU A 196 22.59 2.42 -12.91
CA LEU A 196 23.73 2.36 -13.81
C LEU A 196 24.85 3.32 -13.38
N LYS A 197 26.10 2.89 -13.58
CA LYS A 197 27.33 3.64 -13.25
C LYS A 197 27.53 4.92 -14.08
#